data_AF-A0A1Q7BXD8-F1
#
_entry.id   AF-A0A1Q7BXD8-F1
#
_cell.length_a   1.000
_cell.length_b   1.000
_cell.length_c   1.000
_cell.angle_alpha   90.00
_cell.angle_beta   90.00
_cell.angle_gamma   90.00
#
_symmetry.space_group_name_H-M   'P 1'
#
loop_
_entity.id
_entity.type
_entity.pdbx_description
1 polymer ?
#
loop_
_entity_poly.entity_id
_entity_poly.type
_entity_poly.pdbx_seq_one_letter_code
_entity_poly.pdbx_strand_id
1 'polypeptide(L)'
;MVVAAAALTLAALAGCQVEPGTAAYVGNTTYTKADVDKMLAQAERDSGKFDPKQEQGVRQQIPLYQVFVDIAARFAKEKNYGSPTVDTASLAQQSGLPESDPYLQLYAKVDAYRTLLLKNADAVQPTDAQVREVYQGLVAKGFTKTPYEELAPQLVQIEGFAQALEVRRELTDAVRRYNVRLNPLYDPDFPLLSVQSQQSSDVPVVVVSLAGGNGAPAVRDHS
;
A
#
# COMPACT_ATOMS: atom_id res chain seq x y z
N MET A 1 -40.70 0.90 47.74
CA MET A 1 -40.27 0.92 46.34
C MET A 1 -38.86 1.48 46.31
N VAL A 2 -37.86 0.65 45.97
CA VAL A 2 -36.46 1.04 45.90
C VAL A 2 -36.13 1.29 44.42
N VAL A 3 -35.81 2.53 44.06
CA VAL A 3 -35.35 2.88 42.72
C VAL A 3 -33.83 2.99 42.78
N ALA A 4 -33.14 1.90 42.41
CA ALA A 4 -31.70 1.91 42.21
C ALA A 4 -31.41 2.29 40.76
N ALA A 5 -31.05 3.56 40.53
CA ALA A 5 -30.55 4.02 39.24
C ALA A 5 -29.05 3.69 39.15
N ALA A 6 -28.72 2.54 38.56
CA ALA A 6 -27.35 2.22 38.19
C ALA A 6 -27.02 2.95 36.88
N ALA A 7 -26.27 4.04 36.97
CA ALA A 7 -25.70 4.73 35.81
C ALA A 7 -24.57 3.87 35.23
N LEU A 8 -24.84 3.17 34.13
CA LEU A 8 -23.84 2.48 33.32
C LEU A 8 -23.07 3.52 32.49
N THR A 9 -21.89 3.93 32.95
CA THR A 9 -20.92 4.60 32.09
C THR A 9 -20.28 3.58 31.16
N LEU A 10 -20.83 3.43 29.95
CA LEU A 10 -20.16 2.73 28.84
C LEU A 10 -18.97 3.57 28.38
N ALA A 11 -17.80 3.30 28.95
CA ALA A 11 -16.54 3.73 28.35
C ALA A 11 -16.38 2.95 27.04
N ALA A 12 -16.69 3.60 25.91
CA ALA A 12 -16.38 3.06 24.59
C ALA A 12 -14.86 2.96 24.48
N LEU A 13 -14.35 1.73 24.40
CA LEU A 13 -13.01 1.48 23.88
C LEU A 13 -13.01 1.90 22.41
N ALA A 14 -12.73 3.18 22.14
CA ALA A 14 -12.43 3.69 20.81
C ALA A 14 -11.02 3.21 20.40
N GLY A 15 -10.86 1.89 20.24
CA GLY A 15 -9.59 1.23 19.96
C GLY A 15 -9.63 0.51 18.63
N CYS A 16 -8.96 1.09 17.63
CA CYS A 16 -8.36 0.44 16.46
C CYS A 16 -9.25 -0.30 15.44
N GLN A 17 -10.58 -0.33 15.56
CA GLN A 17 -11.42 -0.95 14.52
C GLN A 17 -11.95 0.07 13.51
N VAL A 18 -11.70 -0.22 12.24
CA VAL A 18 -12.33 0.48 11.10
C VAL A 18 -13.83 0.18 11.13
N GLU A 19 -14.66 1.22 11.08
CA GLU A 19 -16.12 1.09 11.15
C GLU A 19 -16.68 0.13 10.08
N PRO A 20 -17.77 -0.62 10.38
CA PRO A 20 -18.44 -1.46 9.40
C PRO A 20 -18.79 -0.67 8.13
N GLY A 21 -18.42 -1.19 6.97
CA GLY A 21 -18.62 -0.49 5.69
C GLY A 21 -17.49 0.46 5.28
N THR A 22 -16.50 0.69 6.13
CA THR A 22 -15.30 1.47 5.77
C THR A 22 -14.17 0.57 5.28
N ALA A 23 -13.50 1.01 4.22
CA ALA A 23 -12.30 0.38 3.67
C ALA A 23 -11.03 1.02 4.22
N ALA A 24 -10.96 2.36 4.28
CA ALA A 24 -9.83 3.06 4.85
C ALA A 24 -10.17 4.48 5.33
N TYR A 25 -9.28 5.02 6.17
CA TYR A 25 -9.21 6.43 6.54
C TYR A 25 -7.84 7.01 6.23
N VAL A 26 -7.80 8.26 5.76
CA VAL A 26 -6.57 9.07 5.67
C VAL A 26 -6.88 10.45 6.25
N GLY A 27 -6.59 10.62 7.54
CA GLY A 27 -7.04 11.77 8.32
C GLY A 27 -8.57 11.81 8.37
N ASN A 28 -9.14 12.86 7.77
CA ASN A 28 -10.60 13.05 7.67
C ASN A 28 -11.21 12.48 6.37
N THR A 29 -10.40 11.94 5.46
CA THR A 29 -10.89 11.29 4.24
C THR A 29 -11.30 9.86 4.58
N THR A 30 -12.49 9.45 4.13
CA THR A 30 -13.02 8.10 4.30
C THR A 30 -13.21 7.44 2.93
N TYR A 31 -12.69 6.22 2.80
CA TYR A 31 -12.91 5.35 1.65
C TYR A 31 -13.83 4.21 2.07
N THR A 32 -14.96 4.02 1.38
CA THR A 32 -15.97 3.03 1.78
C THR A 32 -15.87 1.73 0.99
N LYS A 33 -16.39 0.64 1.54
CA LYS A 33 -16.52 -0.64 0.82
C LYS A 33 -17.44 -0.51 -0.40
N ALA A 34 -18.47 0.34 -0.32
CA ALA A 34 -19.37 0.61 -1.43
C ALA A 34 -18.64 1.28 -2.62
N ASP A 35 -17.69 2.17 -2.35
CA ASP A 35 -16.85 2.78 -3.40
C ASP A 35 -15.94 1.74 -4.07
N VAL A 36 -15.39 0.81 -3.27
CA VAL A 36 -14.62 -0.33 -3.77
C VAL A 36 -15.48 -1.21 -4.68
N ASP A 37 -16.67 -1.59 -4.22
CA ASP A 37 -17.61 -2.42 -4.99
C ASP A 37 -18.03 -1.75 -6.30
N LYS A 38 -18.30 -0.44 -6.25
CA LYS A 38 -18.69 0.33 -7.44
C LYS A 38 -17.56 0.39 -8.46
N MET A 39 -16.32 0.60 -8.03
CA MET A 39 -15.16 0.68 -8.92
C MET A 39 -14.85 -0.69 -9.53
N LEU A 40 -14.90 -1.77 -8.72
CA LEU A 40 -14.76 -3.14 -9.21
C LEU A 40 -15.82 -3.49 -10.26
N ALA A 41 -17.09 -3.19 -9.99
CA ALA A 41 -18.19 -3.44 -10.92
C ALA A 41 -18.10 -2.58 -12.19
N GLN A 42 -17.41 -1.43 -12.16
CA GLN A 42 -17.12 -0.67 -13.38
C GLN A 42 -16.02 -1.35 -14.19
N ALA A 43 -14.91 -1.74 -13.55
CA ALA A 43 -13.82 -2.43 -14.22
C ALA A 43 -14.31 -3.73 -14.89
N GLU A 44 -15.12 -4.55 -14.21
CA GLU A 44 -15.69 -5.76 -14.82
C GLU A 44 -16.63 -5.49 -16.00
N ARG A 45 -17.34 -4.36 -16.00
CA ARG A 45 -18.18 -3.97 -17.13
C ARG A 45 -17.34 -3.57 -18.34
N ASP A 46 -16.17 -2.98 -18.10
CA ASP A 46 -15.31 -2.43 -19.14
C ASP A 46 -14.30 -3.46 -19.70
N SER A 47 -13.81 -4.41 -18.89
CA SER A 47 -12.88 -5.47 -19.32
C SER A 47 -13.51 -6.86 -19.46
N GLY A 48 -14.78 -7.01 -19.09
CA GLY A 48 -15.40 -8.33 -18.90
C GLY A 48 -15.17 -8.88 -17.49
N LYS A 49 -15.90 -9.96 -17.18
CA LYS A 49 -15.96 -10.54 -15.83
C LYS A 49 -14.61 -11.10 -15.40
N PHE A 50 -14.15 -10.70 -14.22
CA PHE A 50 -12.95 -11.26 -13.61
C PHE A 50 -13.19 -12.68 -13.10
N ASP A 51 -12.15 -13.52 -13.13
CA ASP A 51 -12.16 -14.75 -12.34
C ASP A 51 -12.12 -14.42 -10.83
N PRO A 52 -12.50 -15.35 -9.93
CA PRO A 52 -12.55 -15.06 -8.50
C PRO A 52 -11.23 -14.59 -7.88
N LYS A 53 -10.08 -15.02 -8.41
CA LYS A 53 -8.77 -14.60 -7.90
C LYS A 53 -8.44 -13.18 -8.37
N GLN A 54 -8.73 -12.87 -9.63
CA GLN A 54 -8.60 -11.54 -10.19
C GLN A 54 -9.52 -10.54 -9.47
N GLU A 55 -10.79 -10.90 -9.26
CA GLU A 55 -11.76 -10.08 -8.54
C GLU A 55 -11.25 -9.74 -7.14
N GLN A 56 -10.80 -10.76 -6.38
CA GLN A 56 -10.26 -10.56 -5.04
C GLN A 56 -9.01 -9.66 -5.07
N GLY A 57 -8.12 -9.84 -6.04
CA GLY A 57 -6.92 -9.02 -6.19
C GLY A 57 -7.25 -7.55 -6.45
N VAL A 58 -8.12 -7.26 -7.42
CA VAL A 58 -8.57 -5.90 -7.76
C VAL A 58 -9.30 -5.26 -6.57
N ARG A 59 -10.19 -6.02 -5.91
CA ARG A 59 -10.91 -5.58 -4.71
C ARG A 59 -9.97 -5.16 -3.58
N GLN A 60 -8.86 -5.85 -3.38
CA GLN A 60 -7.85 -5.49 -2.39
C GLN A 60 -7.00 -4.30 -2.82
N GLN A 61 -6.69 -4.19 -4.11
CA GLN A 61 -5.87 -3.12 -4.66
C GLN A 61 -6.54 -1.75 -4.61
N ILE A 62 -7.86 -1.66 -4.87
CA ILE A 62 -8.57 -0.37 -4.91
C ILE A 62 -8.35 0.49 -3.65
N PRO A 63 -8.69 0.04 -2.43
CA PRO A 63 -8.48 0.84 -1.22
C PRO A 63 -7.00 1.06 -0.91
N LEU A 64 -6.13 0.09 -1.18
CA LEU A 64 -4.69 0.23 -1.01
C LEU A 64 -4.13 1.36 -1.90
N TYR A 65 -4.54 1.40 -3.17
CA TYR A 65 -4.14 2.41 -4.14
C TYR A 65 -4.74 3.78 -3.82
N GLN A 66 -5.99 3.83 -3.36
CA GLN A 66 -6.61 5.06 -2.87
C GLN A 66 -5.81 5.67 -1.72
N VAL A 67 -5.45 4.85 -0.73
CA VAL A 67 -4.63 5.26 0.41
C VAL A 67 -3.25 5.71 -0.04
N PHE A 68 -2.56 4.93 -0.89
CA PHE A 68 -1.25 5.31 -1.41
C PHE A 68 -1.27 6.66 -2.12
N VAL A 69 -2.21 6.87 -3.05
CA VAL A 69 -2.31 8.11 -3.82
C VAL A 69 -2.62 9.31 -2.93
N ASP A 70 -3.48 9.16 -1.91
CA ASP A 70 -3.79 10.26 -0.97
C ASP A 70 -2.56 10.63 -0.14
N ILE A 71 -1.88 9.64 0.45
CA ILE A 71 -0.64 9.86 1.21
C ILE A 71 0.43 10.51 0.32
N ALA A 72 0.67 9.94 -0.87
CA ALA A 72 1.70 10.42 -1.78
C ALA A 72 1.42 11.85 -2.28
N ALA A 73 0.16 12.18 -2.57
CA ALA A 73 -0.24 13.52 -3.00
C ALA A 73 -0.05 14.56 -1.87
N ARG A 74 -0.46 14.24 -0.64
CA ARG A 74 -0.23 15.11 0.53
C ARG A 74 1.26 15.30 0.79
N PHE A 75 2.02 14.22 0.74
CA PHE A 75 3.45 14.22 0.98
C PHE A 75 4.22 15.02 -0.09
N ALA A 76 3.91 14.80 -1.37
CA ALA A 76 4.48 15.56 -2.49
C ALA A 76 4.19 17.06 -2.36
N LYS A 77 2.99 17.42 -1.89
CA LYS A 77 2.63 18.82 -1.59
C LYS A 77 3.45 19.40 -0.43
N GLU A 78 3.60 18.68 0.68
CA GLU A 78 4.44 19.11 1.81
C GLU A 78 5.89 19.37 1.41
N LYS A 79 6.43 18.50 0.54
CA LYS A 79 7.80 18.58 0.05
C LYS A 79 7.98 19.52 -1.14
N ASN A 80 6.90 20.09 -1.67
CA ASN A 80 6.90 20.93 -2.87
C ASN A 80 7.43 20.20 -4.13
N TYR A 81 7.18 18.90 -4.27
CA TYR A 81 7.56 18.12 -5.47
C TYR A 81 6.64 18.37 -6.68
N GLY A 82 5.55 19.13 -6.49
CA GLY A 82 4.53 19.35 -7.51
C GLY A 82 3.59 18.14 -7.68
N SER A 83 2.87 18.11 -8.80
CA SER A 83 2.00 16.99 -9.17
C SER A 83 2.56 16.28 -10.39
N PRO A 84 2.52 14.94 -10.44
CA PRO A 84 3.05 14.20 -11.58
C PRO A 84 2.08 14.27 -12.77
N THR A 85 2.63 14.16 -13.97
CA THR A 85 1.84 13.87 -15.16
C THR A 85 1.34 12.43 -15.10
N VAL A 86 0.05 12.22 -15.37
CA VAL A 86 -0.58 10.89 -15.39
C VAL A 86 -0.81 10.48 -16.83
N ASP A 87 -0.20 9.37 -17.25
CA ASP A 87 -0.36 8.82 -18.61
C ASP A 87 -1.36 7.65 -18.61
N THR A 88 -2.65 7.99 -18.58
CA THR A 88 -3.72 6.98 -18.64
C THR A 88 -3.84 6.35 -20.03
N ALA A 89 -3.46 7.07 -21.10
CA ALA A 89 -3.62 6.63 -22.49
C ALA A 89 -2.74 5.41 -22.79
N SER A 90 -1.46 5.44 -22.42
CA SER A 90 -0.57 4.29 -22.59
C SER A 90 -1.05 3.06 -21.81
N LEU A 91 -1.57 3.27 -20.59
CA LEU A 91 -2.07 2.18 -19.74
C LEU A 91 -3.40 1.59 -20.25
N ALA A 92 -4.27 2.41 -20.84
CA ALA A 92 -5.49 1.95 -21.50
C ALA A 92 -5.18 0.97 -22.63
N GLN A 93 -4.19 1.32 -23.48
CA GLN A 93 -3.76 0.46 -24.59
C GLN A 93 -3.21 -0.89 -24.12
N GLN A 94 -2.52 -0.93 -22.98
CA GLN A 94 -1.92 -2.16 -22.43
C GLN A 94 -2.95 -3.03 -21.69
N SER A 95 -3.87 -2.41 -20.96
CA SER A 95 -4.83 -3.10 -20.09
C SER A 95 -6.11 -3.51 -20.80
N GLY A 96 -6.45 -2.88 -21.92
CA GLY A 96 -7.74 -3.05 -22.60
C GLY A 96 -8.90 -2.33 -21.89
N LEU A 97 -8.65 -1.61 -20.80
CA LEU A 97 -9.63 -0.75 -20.13
C LEU A 97 -9.72 0.62 -20.83
N PRO A 98 -10.89 1.27 -20.85
CA PRO A 98 -11.03 2.62 -21.37
C PRO A 98 -10.30 3.62 -20.47
N GLU A 99 -9.76 4.70 -21.05
CA GLU A 99 -9.09 5.77 -20.30
C GLU A 99 -9.98 6.43 -19.21
N SER A 100 -11.30 6.33 -19.38
CA SER A 100 -12.28 6.82 -18.43
C SER A 100 -12.55 5.86 -17.27
N ASP A 101 -12.05 4.62 -17.30
CA ASP A 101 -12.26 3.65 -16.24
C ASP A 101 -11.62 4.14 -14.92
N PRO A 102 -12.38 4.22 -13.82
CA PRO A 102 -11.89 4.78 -12.56
C PRO A 102 -10.80 3.93 -11.91
N TYR A 103 -10.77 2.61 -12.14
CA TYR A 103 -9.72 1.74 -11.64
C TYR A 103 -8.41 1.97 -12.42
N LEU A 104 -8.48 2.08 -13.76
CA LEU A 104 -7.34 2.41 -14.60
C LEU A 104 -6.74 3.78 -14.23
N GLN A 105 -7.57 4.80 -14.04
CA GLN A 105 -7.12 6.12 -13.62
C GLN A 105 -6.45 6.11 -12.24
N LEU A 106 -6.97 5.29 -11.32
CA LEU A 106 -6.36 5.11 -10.00
C LEU A 106 -4.99 4.44 -10.12
N TYR A 107 -4.90 3.36 -10.90
CA TYR A 107 -3.65 2.66 -11.17
C TYR A 107 -2.60 3.58 -11.82
N ALA A 108 -3.01 4.39 -12.80
CA ALA A 108 -2.14 5.36 -13.46
C ALA A 108 -1.58 6.40 -12.46
N LYS A 109 -2.41 6.87 -11.53
CA LYS A 109 -1.98 7.79 -10.45
C LYS A 109 -0.98 7.11 -9.52
N VAL A 110 -1.18 5.85 -9.18
CA VAL A 110 -0.25 5.08 -8.35
C VAL A 110 1.13 5.08 -8.98
N ASP A 111 1.23 4.72 -10.26
CA ASP A 111 2.52 4.68 -10.95
C ASP A 111 3.18 6.07 -11.03
N ALA A 112 2.40 7.09 -11.40
CA ALA A 112 2.87 8.46 -11.53
C ALA A 112 3.40 9.03 -10.20
N TYR A 113 2.68 8.82 -9.09
CA TYR A 113 3.14 9.26 -7.76
C TYR A 113 4.31 8.43 -7.25
N ARG A 114 4.31 7.11 -7.44
CA ARG A 114 5.46 6.26 -7.06
C ARG A 114 6.73 6.73 -7.77
N THR A 115 6.66 6.97 -9.07
CA THR A 115 7.77 7.49 -9.86
C THR A 115 8.22 8.88 -9.38
N LEU A 116 7.27 9.78 -9.07
CA LEU A 116 7.60 11.10 -8.52
C LEU A 116 8.36 10.99 -7.19
N LEU A 117 7.89 10.13 -6.27
CA LEU A 117 8.53 9.95 -4.97
C LEU A 117 9.93 9.36 -5.12
N LEU A 118 10.10 8.29 -5.91
CA LEU A 118 11.40 7.66 -6.13
C LEU A 118 12.40 8.61 -6.78
N LYS A 119 11.96 9.43 -7.75
CA LYS A 119 12.81 10.40 -8.45
C LYS A 119 13.31 11.52 -7.53
N ASN A 120 12.51 11.93 -6.55
CA ASN A 120 12.84 13.04 -5.65
C ASN A 120 13.46 12.57 -4.31
N ALA A 121 13.53 11.26 -4.07
CA ALA A 121 14.13 10.74 -2.86
C ALA A 121 15.66 10.85 -2.89
N ASP A 122 16.23 11.33 -1.79
CA ASP A 122 17.68 11.39 -1.63
C ASP A 122 18.25 9.97 -1.55
N ALA A 123 19.21 9.68 -2.42
CA ALA A 123 19.91 8.39 -2.40
C ALA A 123 20.86 8.35 -1.20
N VAL A 124 20.42 7.73 -0.10
CA VAL A 124 21.26 7.48 1.08
C VAL A 124 21.82 6.06 1.02
N GLN A 125 23.09 5.87 1.40
CA GLN A 125 23.71 4.55 1.48
C GLN A 125 22.88 3.63 2.39
N PRO A 126 22.35 2.49 1.89
CA PRO A 126 21.62 1.55 2.72
C PRO A 126 22.47 1.00 3.87
N THR A 127 21.89 0.94 5.06
CA THR A 127 22.50 0.28 6.22
C THR A 127 22.30 -1.23 6.17
N ASP A 128 23.20 -2.01 6.79
CA ASP A 128 23.05 -3.48 6.90
C ASP A 128 21.69 -3.87 7.50
N ALA A 129 21.22 -3.12 8.51
CA ALA A 129 19.93 -3.36 9.14
C ALA A 129 18.76 -3.23 8.15
N GLN A 130 18.77 -2.21 7.29
CA GLN A 130 17.73 -2.03 6.26
C GLN A 130 17.78 -3.13 5.20
N VAL A 131 18.97 -3.54 4.76
CA VAL A 131 19.14 -4.63 3.79
C VAL A 131 18.66 -5.95 4.39
N ARG A 132 18.97 -6.20 5.68
CA ARG A 132 18.53 -7.38 6.41
C ARG A 132 17.02 -7.44 6.60
N GLU A 133 16.37 -6.30 6.86
CA GLU A 133 14.91 -6.22 6.93
C GLU A 133 14.27 -6.59 5.59
N VAL A 134 14.78 -6.06 4.48
CA VAL A 134 14.33 -6.44 3.12
C VAL A 134 14.52 -7.94 2.89
N TYR A 135 15.71 -8.47 3.20
CA TYR A 135 16.03 -9.89 3.07
C TYR A 135 15.04 -10.77 3.85
N GLN A 136 14.76 -10.43 5.11
CA GLN A 136 13.81 -11.16 5.94
C GLN A 136 12.39 -11.14 5.34
N GLY A 137 11.97 -10.03 4.75
CA GLY A 137 10.70 -9.93 4.02
C GLY A 137 10.65 -10.88 2.82
N LEU A 138 11.73 -10.96 2.04
CA LEU A 138 11.83 -11.88 0.90
C LEU A 138 11.78 -13.35 1.33
N VAL A 139 12.49 -13.70 2.42
CA VAL A 139 12.46 -15.06 3.00
C VAL A 139 11.07 -15.41 3.54
N ALA A 140 10.44 -14.50 4.30
CA ALA A 140 9.12 -14.72 4.89
C ALA A 140 8.02 -14.95 3.84
N LYS A 141 8.16 -14.34 2.65
CA LYS A 141 7.26 -14.54 1.50
C LYS A 141 7.67 -15.70 0.60
N GLY A 142 8.78 -16.39 0.91
CA GLY A 142 9.28 -17.52 0.14
C GLY A 142 9.91 -17.16 -1.20
N PHE A 143 10.25 -15.89 -1.44
CA PHE A 143 10.85 -15.43 -2.69
C PHE A 143 12.32 -15.82 -2.84
N THR A 144 13.00 -16.14 -1.74
CA THR A 144 14.40 -16.58 -1.77
C THR A 144 14.71 -17.60 -0.69
N LYS A 145 15.69 -18.45 -0.97
CA LYS A 145 16.38 -19.32 -0.01
C LYS A 145 17.88 -19.05 0.04
N THR A 146 18.36 -18.09 -0.76
CA THR A 146 19.77 -17.70 -0.83
C THR A 146 20.18 -17.13 0.53
N PRO A 147 21.38 -17.47 1.04
CA PRO A 147 21.92 -16.88 2.27
C PRO A 147 22.04 -15.35 2.19
N TYR A 148 21.97 -14.68 3.35
CA TYR A 148 22.05 -13.22 3.42
C TYR A 148 23.34 -12.67 2.80
N GLU A 149 24.46 -13.33 3.09
CA GLU A 149 25.81 -12.93 2.68
C GLU A 149 25.97 -12.92 1.15
N GLU A 150 25.20 -13.77 0.46
CA GLU A 150 25.21 -13.87 -1.01
C GLU A 150 24.22 -12.91 -1.67
N LEU A 151 23.06 -12.68 -1.04
CA LEU A 151 21.98 -11.87 -1.62
C LEU A 151 22.11 -10.37 -1.29
N ALA A 152 22.62 -10.01 -0.12
CA ALA A 152 22.74 -8.62 0.31
C ALA A 152 23.56 -7.74 -0.67
N PRO A 153 24.72 -8.18 -1.20
CA PRO A 153 25.46 -7.41 -2.20
C PRO A 153 24.68 -7.19 -3.51
N GLN A 154 23.80 -8.13 -3.87
CA GLN A 154 22.96 -8.02 -5.07
C GLN A 154 21.80 -7.05 -4.84
N LEU A 155 21.19 -7.07 -3.65
CA LEU A 155 20.08 -6.17 -3.30
C LEU A 155 20.50 -4.70 -3.40
N VAL A 156 21.67 -4.35 -2.85
CA VAL A 156 22.17 -2.97 -2.87
C VAL A 156 22.58 -2.48 -4.26
N GLN A 157 22.75 -3.40 -5.22
CA GLN A 157 23.03 -3.09 -6.62
C GLN A 157 21.77 -2.88 -7.47
N ILE A 158 20.58 -3.20 -6.95
CA ILE A 158 19.33 -2.96 -7.67
C ILE A 158 19.15 -1.44 -7.85
N GLU A 159 18.91 -1.02 -9.09
CA GLU A 159 18.63 0.37 -9.41
C GLU A 159 17.41 0.87 -8.62
N GLY A 160 17.54 2.05 -7.99
CA GLY A 160 16.47 2.62 -7.18
C GLY A 160 16.33 2.03 -5.77
N PHE A 161 17.15 1.03 -5.37
CA PHE A 161 17.02 0.38 -4.07
C PHE A 161 17.17 1.37 -2.89
N ALA A 162 18.20 2.21 -2.93
CA ALA A 162 18.43 3.23 -1.91
C ALA A 162 17.27 4.24 -1.83
N GLN A 163 16.79 4.71 -2.98
CA GLN A 163 15.65 5.63 -3.07
C GLN A 163 14.37 4.99 -2.55
N ALA A 164 14.11 3.72 -2.88
CA ALA A 164 12.94 2.99 -2.41
C ALA A 164 12.95 2.79 -0.90
N LEU A 165 14.13 2.55 -0.29
CA LEU A 165 14.27 2.49 1.16
C LEU A 165 13.96 3.83 1.83
N GLU A 166 14.39 4.94 1.23
CA GLU A 166 14.10 6.27 1.74
C GLU A 166 12.61 6.62 1.60
N VAL A 167 12.01 6.37 0.43
CA VAL A 167 10.56 6.52 0.23
C VAL A 167 9.77 5.66 1.22
N ARG A 168 10.19 4.42 1.48
CA ARG A 168 9.56 3.54 2.48
C ARG A 168 9.55 4.17 3.87
N ARG A 169 10.68 4.75 4.30
CA ARG A 169 10.81 5.45 5.58
C ARG A 169 9.86 6.65 5.63
N GLU A 170 9.92 7.51 4.62
CA GLU A 170 9.12 8.73 4.55
C GLU A 170 7.61 8.44 4.50
N LEU A 171 7.19 7.41 3.75
CA LEU A 171 5.79 6.98 3.69
C LEU A 171 5.34 6.34 5.00
N THR A 172 6.19 5.58 5.68
CA THR A 172 5.88 5.03 7.00
C THR A 172 5.65 6.16 8.02
N ASP A 173 6.47 7.21 7.98
CA ASP A 173 6.26 8.40 8.79
C ASP A 173 4.99 9.16 8.39
N ALA A 174 4.71 9.29 7.09
CA ALA A 174 3.49 9.92 6.57
C ALA A 174 2.22 9.15 6.98
N VAL A 175 2.23 7.82 6.92
CA VAL A 175 1.13 6.94 7.37
C VAL A 175 0.74 7.25 8.82
N ARG A 176 1.73 7.42 9.71
CA ARG A 176 1.50 7.81 11.11
C ARG A 176 0.99 9.25 11.22
N ARG A 177 1.68 10.21 10.57
CA ARG A 177 1.34 11.64 10.62
C ARG A 177 -0.06 11.94 10.08
N TYR A 178 -0.49 11.22 9.04
CA TYR A 178 -1.80 11.37 8.43
C TYR A 178 -2.88 10.51 9.09
N ASN A 179 -2.58 9.82 10.19
CA ASN A 179 -3.52 8.98 10.91
C ASN A 179 -4.26 7.99 9.98
N VAL A 180 -3.49 7.28 9.16
CA VAL A 180 -4.03 6.32 8.21
C VAL A 180 -4.56 5.11 8.97
N ARG A 181 -5.74 4.62 8.60
CA ARG A 181 -6.32 3.38 9.14
C ARG A 181 -6.89 2.57 8.00
N LEU A 182 -6.28 1.44 7.69
CA LEU A 182 -6.70 0.56 6.60
C LEU A 182 -7.38 -0.68 7.19
N ASN A 183 -8.49 -1.11 6.60
CA ASN A 183 -9.14 -2.34 7.03
C ASN A 183 -8.21 -3.54 6.73
N PRO A 184 -7.94 -4.45 7.69
CA PRO A 184 -7.05 -5.59 7.47
C PRO A 184 -7.41 -6.48 6.28
N LEU A 185 -8.68 -6.48 5.85
CA LEU A 185 -9.11 -7.16 4.62
C LEU A 185 -8.37 -6.68 3.35
N TYR A 186 -7.87 -5.45 3.40
CA TYR A 186 -7.27 -4.70 2.29
C TYR A 186 -5.81 -4.31 2.55
N ASP A 187 -5.12 -4.95 3.50
CA ASP A 187 -3.78 -4.57 3.96
C ASP A 187 -2.66 -5.52 3.52
N PRO A 188 -2.48 -5.80 2.20
CA PRO A 188 -1.19 -6.32 1.75
C PRO A 188 -0.16 -5.18 1.73
N ASP A 189 1.13 -5.52 1.88
CA ASP A 189 2.19 -4.52 1.70
C ASP A 189 2.14 -3.94 0.29
N PHE A 190 2.35 -2.63 0.19
CA PHE A 190 2.40 -1.91 -1.07
C PHE A 190 3.81 -1.96 -1.69
N PRO A 191 3.97 -2.40 -2.96
CA PRO A 191 5.29 -2.51 -3.60
C PRO A 191 5.81 -1.14 -4.09
N LEU A 192 6.97 -0.73 -3.56
CA LEU A 192 7.70 0.47 -3.99
C LEU A 192 8.72 0.16 -5.07
N LEU A 193 9.38 -0.99 -4.99
CA LEU A 193 10.34 -1.46 -5.97
C LEU A 193 10.16 -2.96 -6.18
N SER A 194 10.06 -3.36 -7.44
CA SER A 194 9.99 -4.76 -7.84
C SER A 194 11.06 -5.07 -8.87
N VAL A 195 11.55 -6.31 -8.88
CA VAL A 195 12.44 -6.84 -9.92
C VAL A 195 11.73 -7.93 -10.69
N GLN A 196 11.95 -7.97 -12.01
CA GLN A 196 11.44 -9.06 -12.83
C GLN A 196 12.11 -10.38 -12.42
N SER A 197 11.29 -11.40 -12.18
CA SER A 197 11.77 -12.76 -11.98
C SER A 197 11.75 -13.55 -13.28
N GLN A 198 12.66 -14.53 -13.40
CA GLN A 198 12.70 -15.49 -14.49
C GLN A 198 11.44 -16.38 -14.54
N GLN A 199 10.61 -16.39 -13.49
CA GLN A 199 9.37 -17.17 -13.38
C GLN A 199 8.09 -16.37 -13.66
N SER A 200 8.21 -15.25 -14.41
CA SER A 200 7.08 -14.49 -15.00
C SER A 200 6.24 -13.64 -14.04
N SER A 201 6.61 -13.51 -12.76
CA SER A 201 5.97 -12.59 -11.81
C SER A 201 6.99 -11.67 -11.18
N ASP A 202 6.68 -10.37 -11.13
CA ASP A 202 7.52 -9.37 -10.47
C ASP A 202 7.66 -9.69 -8.98
N VAL A 203 8.89 -9.67 -8.47
CA VAL A 203 9.21 -9.87 -7.06
C VAL A 203 9.31 -8.51 -6.39
N PRO A 204 8.40 -8.17 -5.46
CA PRO A 204 8.48 -6.91 -4.74
C PRO A 204 9.65 -6.96 -3.74
N VAL A 205 10.69 -6.17 -4.02
CA VAL A 205 11.93 -6.12 -3.23
C VAL A 205 11.80 -5.15 -2.08
N VAL A 206 11.26 -3.95 -2.34
CA VAL A 206 11.00 -2.97 -1.29
C VAL A 206 9.50 -2.74 -1.22
N VAL A 207 8.93 -2.99 -0.05
CA VAL A 207 7.51 -2.81 0.23
C VAL A 207 7.30 -1.89 1.42
N VAL A 208 6.14 -1.27 1.50
CA VAL A 208 5.71 -0.44 2.63
C VAL A 208 4.32 -0.87 3.08
N SER A 209 4.11 -1.01 4.39
CA SER A 209 2.76 -1.20 4.93
C SER A 209 2.05 0.16 4.97
N LEU A 210 0.81 0.19 4.47
CA LEU A 210 -0.04 1.37 4.49
C LEU A 210 -1.11 1.32 5.58
N ALA A 211 -1.27 0.20 6.28
CA ALA A 211 -2.00 0.20 7.53
C ALA A 211 -1.25 1.02 8.56
N GLY A 212 -1.80 2.19 8.90
CA GLY A 212 -1.33 2.90 10.07
C GLY A 212 -1.63 2.08 11.31
N GLY A 213 -0.57 1.58 11.93
CA GLY A 213 -0.63 0.94 13.22
C GLY A 213 0.34 1.62 14.17
N ASN A 214 -0.18 2.15 15.28
CA ASN A 214 0.53 1.99 16.54
C ASN A 214 0.36 0.52 16.96
N GLY A 215 0.97 -0.39 16.21
CA GLY A 215 1.02 -1.80 16.50
C GLY A 215 2.48 -2.19 16.47
N ALA A 216 3.06 -2.39 17.65
CA ALA A 216 4.21 -3.28 17.78
C ALA A 216 3.95 -4.56 16.93
N PRO A 217 4.99 -5.21 16.39
CA PRO A 217 4.81 -6.44 15.64
C PRO A 217 3.88 -7.36 16.43
N ALA A 218 2.80 -7.83 15.78
CA ALA A 218 1.97 -8.86 16.38
C ALA A 218 2.92 -10.02 16.68
N VAL A 219 3.19 -10.25 17.97
CA VAL A 219 3.84 -11.47 18.44
C VAL A 219 2.93 -12.59 17.96
N ARG A 220 3.34 -13.27 16.89
CA ARG A 220 2.72 -14.52 16.49
C ARG A 220 3.22 -15.55 17.50
N ASP A 221 2.40 -15.85 18.49
CA ASP A 221 2.62 -17.03 19.31
C ASP A 221 2.64 -18.25 18.39
N HIS A 222 3.81 -18.85 18.26
CA HIS A 222 3.96 -20.16 17.66
C HIS A 222 3.32 -21.17 18.62
N SER A 223 2.16 -21.71 18.22
CA SER A 223 1.60 -22.94 18.77
C SER A 223 2.07 -24.13 17.96
#